data_AF-A0A955PWS7-F1
#
_entry.id   AF-A0A955PWS7-F1
#
_cell.length_a   1.000
_cell.length_b   1.000
_cell.length_c   1.000
_cell.angle_alpha   90.00
_cell.angle_beta   90.00
_cell.angle_gamma   90.00
#
_symmetry.space_group_name_H-M   'P 1'
#
loop_
_entity.id
_entity.type
_entity.pdbx_description
1 polymer ?
#
loop_
_entity_poly.entity_id
_entity_poly.type
_entity_poly.pdbx_seq_one_letter_code
_entity_poly.pdbx_strand_id
1 'polypeptide(L)'
;KQLSSEGIRVNVTLCFSPTQALLAAKAGAWCVSPFIGRLDDISSNGMELIRQILTIYENYNFATQVLVASVRHPQHVVEAALTGGHICTMPFGVFQQLVKHPLTDNGLKKFLSDWEARPSSKT
;
A
#
# COMPACT_ATOMS: atom_id res chain seq x y z
N LYS A 1 21.55 3.51 12.55
CA LYS A 1 21.80 3.04 13.93
C LYS A 1 21.77 4.19 14.95
N GLN A 2 22.60 5.22 14.84
CA GLN A 2 22.66 6.32 15.84
C GLN A 2 21.30 6.97 16.16
N LEU A 3 20.55 7.41 15.14
CA LEU A 3 19.22 8.02 15.33
C LEU A 3 18.23 7.06 16.04
N SER A 4 18.28 5.77 15.71
CA SER A 4 17.43 4.75 16.35
C SER A 4 17.82 4.53 17.81
N SER A 5 19.12 4.52 18.15
CA SER A 5 19.57 4.44 19.55
C SER A 5 19.22 5.68 20.37
N GLU A 6 19.00 6.82 19.72
CA GLU A 6 18.49 8.05 20.35
C GLU A 6 16.95 8.05 20.46
N GLY A 7 16.26 6.97 20.06
CA GLY A 7 14.80 6.84 20.11
C GLY A 7 14.05 7.54 18.98
N ILE A 8 14.76 8.06 17.97
CA ILE A 8 14.16 8.74 16.82
C ILE A 8 13.67 7.70 15.81
N ARG A 9 12.41 7.80 15.39
CA ARG A 9 11.84 6.93 14.35
C ARG A 9 12.47 7.26 13.00
N VAL A 10 13.07 6.25 12.37
CA VAL A 10 13.71 6.38 11.06
C VAL A 10 12.95 5.58 10.02
N ASN A 11 12.61 6.24 8.90
CA ASN A 11 12.20 5.59 7.67
C ASN A 11 13.41 5.46 6.73
N VAL A 12 13.79 4.23 6.38
CA VAL A 12 14.80 3.98 5.34
C VAL A 12 14.11 3.88 3.98
N THR A 13 14.28 4.89 3.14
CA THR A 13 13.69 4.96 1.80
C THR A 13 14.64 4.41 0.71
N LEU A 14 14.21 4.43 -0.55
CA LEU A 14 14.96 3.93 -1.72
C LEU A 14 15.43 2.47 -1.55
N CYS A 15 14.53 1.59 -1.12
CA CYS A 15 14.78 0.16 -1.03
C CYS A 15 14.30 -0.56 -2.31
N PHE A 16 15.18 -1.36 -2.91
CA PHE A 16 14.98 -2.08 -4.17
C PHE A 16 15.35 -3.56 -4.08
N SER A 17 15.86 -4.04 -2.94
CA SER A 17 16.18 -5.46 -2.73
C SER A 17 15.87 -5.93 -1.31
N PRO A 18 15.66 -7.25 -1.08
CA PRO A 18 15.43 -7.78 0.26
C PRO A 18 16.66 -7.61 1.17
N THR A 19 17.86 -7.64 0.61
CA THR A 19 19.11 -7.45 1.36
C THR A 19 19.23 -6.03 1.91
N GLN A 20 18.77 -5.01 1.18
CA GLN A 20 18.71 -3.64 1.68
C GLN A 20 17.71 -3.52 2.84
N ALA A 21 16.54 -4.14 2.73
CA ALA A 21 15.55 -4.16 3.80
C ALA A 21 16.05 -4.89 5.06
N LEU A 22 16.80 -5.98 4.89
CA LEU A 22 17.44 -6.70 6.00
C LEU A 22 18.43 -5.80 6.75
N LEU A 23 19.26 -5.04 6.02
CA LEU A 23 20.20 -4.10 6.63
C LEU A 23 19.48 -2.96 7.35
N ALA A 24 18.40 -2.42 6.77
CA ALA A 24 17.58 -1.40 7.41
C ALA A 24 17.00 -1.87 8.75
N ALA A 25 16.45 -3.09 8.80
CA ALA A 25 15.92 -3.68 10.01
C ALA A 25 17.01 -3.89 11.08
N LYS A 26 18.17 -4.46 10.69
CA LYS A 26 19.32 -4.62 11.60
C LYS A 26 19.87 -3.30 12.12
N ALA A 27 19.70 -2.20 11.39
CA ALA A 27 20.11 -0.87 11.81
C ALA A 27 19.11 -0.19 12.78
N GLY A 28 17.97 -0.84 13.08
CA GLY A 28 16.93 -0.35 13.98
C GLY A 28 15.92 0.59 13.31
N ALA A 29 15.71 0.49 11.99
CA ALA A 29 14.73 1.31 11.30
C ALA A 29 13.31 1.06 11.83
N TRP A 30 12.52 2.12 11.97
CA TRP A 30 11.11 2.01 12.33
C TRP A 30 10.29 1.48 11.16
N CYS A 31 10.60 1.92 9.94
CA CYS A 31 10.10 1.33 8.71
C CYS A 31 11.13 1.37 7.59
N VAL A 32 10.91 0.53 6.58
CA VAL A 32 11.60 0.55 5.28
C VAL A 32 10.58 0.84 4.18
N SER A 33 10.96 1.63 3.17
CA SER A 33 10.11 1.95 2.03
C SER A 33 10.63 1.33 0.72
N PRO A 34 10.14 0.13 0.32
CA PRO A 34 10.42 -0.44 -0.99
C PRO A 34 9.66 0.28 -2.10
N PHE A 35 10.35 0.61 -3.20
CA PHE A 35 9.77 1.38 -4.31
C PHE A 35 9.28 0.46 -5.42
N ILE A 36 8.10 -0.14 -5.25
CA ILE A 36 7.61 -1.20 -6.13
C ILE A 36 7.41 -0.73 -7.57
N GLY A 37 6.78 0.43 -7.78
CA GLY A 37 6.50 0.92 -9.13
C GLY A 37 7.75 1.29 -9.93
N ARG A 38 8.87 1.58 -9.26
CA ARG A 38 10.15 1.81 -9.95
C ARG A 38 10.78 0.51 -10.43
N LEU A 39 10.49 -0.62 -9.77
CA LEU A 39 10.88 -1.95 -10.23
C LEU A 39 10.00 -2.37 -11.40
N ASP A 40 8.70 -2.09 -11.34
CA ASP A 40 7.78 -2.38 -12.46
C ASP A 40 8.16 -1.58 -13.71
N ASP A 41 8.60 -0.32 -13.56
CA ASP A 41 9.10 0.52 -14.67
C ASP A 41 10.29 -0.12 -15.43
N ILE A 42 11.03 -1.03 -14.79
CA ILE A 42 12.15 -1.78 -15.38
C ILE A 42 11.84 -3.27 -15.58
N SER A 43 10.55 -3.62 -15.71
CA SER A 43 10.06 -4.97 -15.98
C SER A 43 10.41 -6.01 -14.89
N SER A 44 10.57 -5.56 -13.66
CA SER A 44 10.73 -6.42 -12.47
C SER A 44 9.44 -6.45 -11.67
N ASN A 45 9.11 -7.56 -11.00
CA ASN A 45 7.91 -7.64 -10.17
C ASN A 45 8.14 -6.95 -8.83
N GLY A 46 7.65 -5.71 -8.68
CA GLY A 46 7.82 -4.94 -7.44
C GLY A 46 7.10 -5.56 -6.24
N MET A 47 5.97 -6.22 -6.44
CA MET A 47 5.23 -6.87 -5.34
C MET A 47 5.90 -8.14 -4.83
N GLU A 48 6.73 -8.80 -5.65
CA GLU A 48 7.56 -9.91 -5.19
C GLU A 48 8.59 -9.47 -4.15
N LEU A 49 9.15 -8.26 -4.29
CA LEU A 49 10.03 -7.68 -3.28
C LEU A 49 9.31 -7.54 -1.92
N ILE A 50 8.04 -7.11 -1.93
CA ILE A 50 7.26 -6.96 -0.69
C ILE A 50 7.06 -8.32 -0.01
N ARG A 51 6.67 -9.35 -0.77
CA ARG A 51 6.53 -10.73 -0.27
C ARG A 51 7.80 -11.21 0.41
N GLN A 52 8.94 -11.09 -0.28
CA GLN A 52 10.23 -11.52 0.23
C GLN A 52 10.64 -10.78 1.52
N ILE A 53 10.45 -9.46 1.58
CA ILE A 53 10.77 -8.67 2.78
C ILE A 53 9.92 -9.12 3.96
N LEU A 54 8.62 -9.32 3.75
CA LEU A 54 7.71 -9.74 4.82
C LEU A 54 8.07 -11.13 5.34
N THR A 55 8.34 -12.10 4.46
CA THR A 55 8.83 -13.43 4.87
C THR A 55 10.12 -13.32 5.69
N ILE A 56 11.08 -12.49 5.27
CA ILE A 56 12.34 -12.28 6.02
C ILE A 56 12.05 -11.66 7.39
N TYR A 57 11.17 -10.65 7.45
CA TYR A 57 10.87 -9.96 8.70
C TYR A 57 10.15 -10.87 9.69
N GLU A 58 9.24 -11.71 9.21
CA GLU A 58 8.60 -12.74 10.01
C GLU A 58 9.61 -13.77 10.53
N ASN A 59 10.46 -14.33 9.65
CA ASN A 59 11.45 -15.35 10.02
C ASN A 59 12.44 -14.91 11.12
N TYR A 60 12.76 -13.62 11.17
CA TYR A 60 13.72 -13.07 12.15
C TYR A 60 13.05 -12.21 13.23
N ASN A 61 11.72 -12.19 13.28
CA ASN A 61 10.92 -11.36 14.20
C ASN A 61 11.35 -9.88 14.21
N PHE A 62 11.61 -9.31 13.03
CA PHE A 62 11.92 -7.88 12.94
C PHE A 62 10.67 -7.03 13.20
N ALA A 63 10.80 -6.04 14.09
CA ALA A 63 9.75 -5.07 14.38
C ALA A 63 9.65 -3.94 13.34
N THR A 64 10.59 -3.88 12.39
CA THR A 64 10.60 -2.88 11.32
C THR A 64 9.39 -3.07 10.43
N GLN A 65 8.64 -2.00 10.19
CA GLN A 65 7.46 -2.04 9.33
C GLN A 65 7.84 -1.92 7.85
N VAL A 66 7.06 -2.58 6.99
CA VAL A 66 7.16 -2.48 5.53
C VAL A 66 6.16 -1.42 5.05
N LEU A 67 6.69 -0.31 4.56
CA LEU A 67 5.93 0.78 3.96
C LEU A 67 5.99 0.64 2.43
N VAL A 68 4.94 0.07 1.84
CA VAL A 68 4.85 -0.10 0.39
C VAL A 68 4.76 1.27 -0.28
N ALA A 69 5.79 1.64 -1.05
CA ALA A 69 5.95 2.96 -1.66
C ALA A 69 6.07 2.86 -3.18
N SER A 70 5.98 4.02 -3.86
CA SER A 70 5.93 4.10 -5.33
C SER A 70 4.75 3.28 -5.92
N VAL A 71 3.60 3.28 -5.25
CA VAL A 71 2.34 2.72 -5.76
C VAL A 71 1.88 3.48 -7.01
N ARG A 72 1.47 2.76 -8.07
CA ARG A 72 1.11 3.33 -9.38
C ARG A 72 -0.36 3.20 -9.74
N HIS A 73 -1.05 2.20 -9.21
CA HIS A 73 -2.46 1.93 -9.52
C HIS A 73 -3.15 1.21 -8.36
N PRO A 74 -4.50 1.19 -8.32
CA PRO A 74 -5.28 0.53 -7.28
C PRO A 74 -4.88 -0.93 -7.00
N GLN A 75 -4.49 -1.67 -8.04
CA GLN A 75 -4.11 -3.07 -7.87
C GLN A 75 -2.88 -3.27 -6.97
N HIS A 76 -1.91 -2.35 -6.96
CA HIS A 76 -0.79 -2.41 -6.00
C HIS A 76 -1.26 -2.30 -4.56
N VAL A 77 -2.32 -1.50 -4.30
CA VAL A 77 -2.88 -1.34 -2.95
C VAL A 77 -3.54 -2.63 -2.50
N VAL A 78 -4.29 -3.28 -3.40
CA VAL A 78 -4.90 -4.60 -3.14
C VAL A 78 -3.83 -5.65 -2.85
N GLU A 79 -2.82 -5.76 -3.71
CA GLU A 79 -1.74 -6.73 -3.54
C GLU A 79 -0.91 -6.46 -2.28
N ALA A 80 -0.63 -5.20 -1.96
CA ALA A 80 0.03 -4.81 -0.71
C ALA A 80 -0.77 -5.25 0.51
N ALA A 81 -2.09 -5.00 0.52
CA ALA A 81 -2.96 -5.40 1.61
C ALA A 81 -3.03 -6.92 1.77
N LEU A 82 -3.20 -7.67 0.67
CA LEU A 82 -3.23 -9.13 0.67
C LEU A 82 -1.92 -9.75 1.13
N THR A 83 -0.79 -9.13 0.81
CA THR A 83 0.53 -9.62 1.19
C THR A 83 0.85 -9.35 2.68
N GLY A 84 0.15 -8.42 3.32
CA GLY A 84 0.44 -8.00 4.70
C GLY A 84 1.37 -6.80 4.80
N GLY A 85 1.42 -5.94 3.77
CA GLY A 85 2.13 -4.66 3.84
C GLY A 85 1.58 -3.80 4.99
N HIS A 86 2.45 -3.38 5.90
CA HIS A 86 2.07 -2.70 7.14
C HIS A 86 1.53 -1.28 6.88
N ILE A 87 2.14 -0.57 5.94
CA ILE A 87 1.78 0.80 5.56
C ILE A 87 1.81 0.88 4.04
N CYS A 88 0.91 1.66 3.44
CA CYS A 88 0.92 1.93 2.01
C CYS A 88 0.92 3.45 1.78
N THR A 89 1.85 3.95 0.97
CA THR A 89 1.87 5.35 0.53
C THR A 89 1.64 5.43 -0.98
N MET A 90 0.79 6.36 -1.40
CA MET A 90 0.36 6.47 -2.79
C MET A 90 0.15 7.93 -3.22
N PRO A 91 0.30 8.25 -4.51
CA PRO A 91 -0.08 9.55 -5.04
C PRO A 91 -1.58 9.81 -4.90
N PHE A 92 -1.98 11.08 -4.78
CA PHE A 92 -3.38 11.49 -4.66
C PHE A 92 -4.26 10.96 -5.79
N GLY A 93 -3.76 10.92 -7.02
CA GLY A 93 -4.50 10.38 -8.17
C GLY A 93 -4.85 8.89 -8.02
N VAL A 94 -3.95 8.08 -7.45
CA VAL A 94 -4.25 6.67 -7.16
C VAL A 94 -5.30 6.57 -6.05
N PHE A 95 -5.17 7.38 -5.00
CA PHE A 95 -6.16 7.42 -3.91
C PHE A 95 -7.57 7.74 -4.43
N GLN A 96 -7.71 8.73 -5.32
CA GLN A 96 -9.00 9.06 -5.94
C GLN A 96 -9.60 7.92 -6.75
N GLN A 97 -8.76 7.06 -7.34
CA GLN A 97 -9.24 5.87 -8.06
C GLN A 97 -9.76 4.79 -7.11
N LEU A 98 -9.25 4.69 -5.88
CA LEU A 98 -9.71 3.70 -4.90
C LEU A 98 -11.16 3.88 -4.49
N VAL A 99 -11.63 5.14 -4.42
CA VAL A 99 -12.97 5.48 -3.93
C VAL A 99 -14.03 5.55 -5.05
N LYS A 100 -13.64 5.29 -6.29
CA LYS A 100 -14.52 5.35 -7.46
C LYS A 100 -14.71 3.97 -8.07
N HIS A 101 -15.95 3.57 -8.31
CA HIS A 101 -16.24 2.34 -9.02
C HIS A 101 -17.47 2.51 -9.92
N PRO A 102 -17.37 2.21 -11.23
CA PRO A 102 -18.42 2.51 -12.20
C PRO A 102 -19.74 1.79 -11.89
N LEU A 103 -19.68 0.56 -11.34
CA LEU A 103 -20.90 -0.15 -10.96
C LEU A 103 -21.58 0.45 -9.71
N THR A 104 -20.81 1.10 -8.83
CA THR A 104 -21.37 1.82 -7.68
C THR A 104 -22.13 3.04 -8.15
N ASP A 105 -21.55 3.83 -9.05
CA ASP A 105 -22.21 5.01 -9.63
C ASP A 105 -23.46 4.62 -10.41
N ASN A 106 -23.39 3.56 -11.21
CA ASN A 106 -24.54 3.05 -11.96
C ASN A 106 -25.64 2.53 -11.02
N GLY A 107 -25.27 1.84 -9.94
CA GLY A 107 -26.21 1.37 -8.92
C GLY A 107 -26.92 2.53 -8.22
N LEU A 108 -26.18 3.56 -7.80
CA LEU A 108 -26.74 4.76 -7.18
C LEU A 108 -27.71 5.49 -8.11
N LYS A 109 -27.34 5.68 -9.38
CA LYS A 109 -28.23 6.30 -10.38
C LYS A 109 -29.53 5.52 -10.53
N LYS A 110 -29.46 4.19 -10.58
CA LYS A 110 -30.64 3.34 -10.66
C LYS A 110 -31.53 3.47 -9.42
N PHE A 111 -30.94 3.42 -8.22
CA PHE A 111 -31.69 3.59 -6.98
C PHE A 111 -32.39 4.95 -6.88
N LEU A 112 -31.74 6.03 -7.31
CA LEU A 112 -32.35 7.35 -7.34
C LEU A 112 -33.51 7.43 -8.35
N SER A 113 -33.33 6.85 -9.54
CA SER A 113 -34.39 6.78 -10.55
C SER A 113 -35.60 5.99 -10.07
N ASP A 114 -35.39 4.84 -9.42
CA ASP A 114 -36.48 4.02 -8.89
C ASP A 114 -37.19 4.75 -7.73
N TRP A 115 -36.44 5.49 -6.91
CA TRP A 115 -36.99 6.30 -5.82
C TRP A 115 -37.88 7.45 -6.34
N GLU A 116 -37.45 8.15 -7.39
CA GLU A 116 -38.20 9.23 -8.02
C GLU A 116 -39.46 8.73 -8.74
N ALA A 117 -39.41 7.54 -9.32
CA ALA A 117 -40.54 6.93 -10.03
C ALA A 117 -41.63 6.37 -9.09
N ARG A 118 -41.41 6.36 -7.77
CA ARG A 118 -42.40 5.83 -6.83
C ARG A 118 -43.67 6.70 -6.81
N PRO A 119 -44.87 6.12 -6.66
CA PRO A 119 -46.09 6.89 -6.43
C PRO A 119 -45.97 7.72 -5.15
N SER A 120 -46.35 9.00 -5.19
CA SER A 120 -46.45 9.82 -3.99
C SER A 120 -47.49 9.21 -3.04
N SER A 121 -47.17 9.11 -1.75
CA SER A 121 -48.16 8.68 -0.76
C SER A 121 -49.25 9.76 -0.71
N LYS A 122 -50.42 9.44 -1.28
CA LYS A 122 -51.64 10.21 -1.02
C LYS A 122 -51.93 10.09 0.48
N THR A 123 -51.68 11.17 1.20
CA THR A 123 -52.19 11.43 2.55
C THR A 123 -53.09 12.64 2.44
#